data_AF-A0A0S9QCA5-F1
#
_entry.id   AF-A0A0S9QCA5-F1
#
_cell.length_a   1.000
_cell.length_b   1.000
_cell.length_c   1.000
_cell.angle_alpha   90.00
_cell.angle_beta   90.00
_cell.angle_gamma   90.00
#
_symmetry.space_group_name_H-M   'P 1'
#
loop_
_entity.id
_entity.type
_entity.pdbx_description
1 polymer ?
#
loop_
_entity_poly.entity_id
_entity_poly.type
_entity_poly.pdbx_seq_one_letter_code
_entity_poly.pdbx_strand_id
1 'polypeptide(L)'
;MQFSLRTTFFFSGINPAGLSPADASRILLLELVMHENDQEAARHITAELSHFANAGPKWCGYMASKALLVDPAREAFEAEMPGLDARLRTNIATLLGAAFVALHGRVPVSEEAKLEASEFASTTADHAEEVDRDDAGEALHHLFAHLISGSSLGQWLAREHRDLITDGIDDKRMSARIIASLDIMMRVRNDDPGFFLLRGAPGIERIFRDTKWAGDAWTHAIRKLDGAFSPKNPIYFANIRKKARAIGLTFDILPDPTEEPDGDFGTDPTNGVGPRY
;
A
#
# COMPACT_ATOMS: atom_id res chain seq x y z
N MET A 1 -27.11 19.39 -9.00
CA MET A 1 -27.72 18.24 -9.69
C MET A 1 -26.71 17.10 -9.62
N GLN A 2 -27.00 16.04 -8.88
CA GLN A 2 -26.05 14.93 -8.66
C GLN A 2 -26.52 13.75 -9.49
N PHE A 3 -25.69 13.29 -10.43
CA PHE A 3 -25.97 12.09 -11.21
C PHE A 3 -25.32 10.90 -10.51
N SER A 4 -26.12 9.87 -10.22
CA SER A 4 -25.63 8.61 -9.67
C SER A 4 -25.56 7.58 -10.79
N LEU A 5 -24.36 7.12 -11.11
CA LEU A 5 -24.13 6.03 -12.04
C LEU A 5 -23.77 4.76 -11.26
N ARG A 6 -24.44 3.64 -11.56
CA ARG A 6 -24.07 2.30 -11.10
C ARG A 6 -23.70 1.48 -12.33
N THR A 7 -22.41 1.23 -12.52
CA THR A 7 -21.91 0.45 -13.65
C THR A 7 -20.63 -0.26 -13.22
N THR A 8 -20.31 -1.34 -13.94
CA THR A 8 -19.02 -2.02 -13.85
C THR A 8 -18.11 -1.48 -14.95
N PHE A 9 -16.82 -1.37 -14.66
CA PHE A 9 -15.79 -1.00 -15.64
C PHE A 9 -14.74 -2.10 -15.67
N PHE A 10 -14.16 -2.31 -16.86
CA PHE A 10 -13.01 -3.19 -17.04
C PHE A 10 -11.87 -2.35 -17.59
N PHE A 11 -10.69 -2.46 -16.96
CA PHE A 11 -9.48 -1.78 -17.37
C PHE A 11 -8.38 -2.82 -17.57
N SER A 12 -7.57 -2.65 -18.60
CA SER A 12 -6.36 -3.44 -18.81
C SER A 12 -5.13 -2.54 -18.77
N GLY A 13 -4.05 -3.05 -18.17
CA GLY A 13 -2.79 -2.33 -18.04
C GLY A 13 -1.67 -3.28 -17.65
N ILE A 14 -0.44 -2.94 -18.02
CA ILE A 14 0.74 -3.75 -17.69
C ILE A 14 1.06 -3.66 -16.20
N ASN A 15 0.88 -2.46 -15.61
CA ASN A 15 1.09 -2.22 -14.18
C ASN A 15 -0.20 -1.64 -13.59
N PRO A 16 -0.89 -2.35 -12.68
CA PRO A 16 -2.03 -1.77 -11.98
C PRO A 16 -1.56 -0.60 -11.10
N ALA A 17 -2.14 0.58 -11.29
CA ALA A 17 -1.90 1.72 -10.42
C ALA A 17 -2.26 1.36 -8.96
N GLY A 18 -1.55 1.95 -8.00
CA GLY A 18 -1.84 1.73 -6.58
C GLY A 18 -3.29 2.10 -6.26
N LEU A 19 -4.07 1.12 -5.86
CA LEU A 19 -5.44 1.30 -5.40
C LEU A 19 -5.42 1.71 -3.92
N SER A 20 -6.32 2.59 -3.50
CA SER A 20 -6.51 2.80 -2.06
C SER A 20 -7.09 1.53 -1.42
N PRO A 21 -6.96 1.32 -0.10
CA PRO A 21 -7.58 0.18 0.58
C PRO A 21 -9.11 0.09 0.33
N ALA A 22 -9.75 1.25 0.20
CA ALA A 22 -11.16 1.35 -0.12
C ALA A 22 -11.47 0.84 -1.54
N ASP A 23 -10.56 1.04 -2.49
CA ASP A 23 -10.69 0.59 -3.88
C ASP A 23 -10.32 -0.88 -4.05
N ALA A 24 -9.33 -1.38 -3.29
CA ALA A 24 -8.94 -2.80 -3.28
C ALA A 24 -10.12 -3.71 -2.91
N SER A 25 -10.96 -3.29 -1.96
CA SER A 25 -12.20 -4.01 -1.60
C SER A 25 -13.32 -3.98 -2.65
N ARG A 26 -13.12 -3.29 -3.78
CA ARG A 26 -14.11 -3.05 -4.86
C ARG A 26 -13.63 -3.48 -6.24
N ILE A 27 -12.34 -3.69 -6.41
CA ILE A 27 -11.71 -3.96 -7.69
C ILE A 27 -11.12 -5.35 -7.62
N LEU A 28 -11.48 -6.17 -8.61
CA LEU A 28 -10.92 -7.50 -8.79
C LEU A 28 -9.83 -7.41 -9.87
N LEU A 29 -8.63 -7.84 -9.51
CA LEU A 29 -7.45 -7.84 -10.36
C LEU A 29 -7.27 -9.24 -10.95
N LEU A 30 -7.52 -9.36 -12.24
CA LEU A 30 -7.32 -10.60 -12.97
C LEU A 30 -6.01 -10.49 -13.73
N GLU A 31 -5.02 -11.29 -13.33
CA GLU A 31 -3.75 -11.36 -14.06
C GLU A 31 -3.96 -12.14 -15.36
N LEU A 32 -3.69 -11.48 -16.49
CA LEU A 32 -3.71 -12.13 -17.79
C LEU A 32 -2.33 -12.69 -18.07
N VAL A 33 -2.20 -14.01 -18.04
CA VAL A 33 -0.95 -14.69 -18.37
C VAL A 33 -0.69 -14.55 -19.87
N MET A 34 0.55 -14.29 -20.25
CA MET A 34 0.96 -14.31 -21.66
C MET A 34 0.76 -15.73 -22.21
N HIS A 35 0.17 -15.86 -23.39
CA HIS A 35 0.01 -17.16 -24.07
C HIS A 35 1.33 -17.72 -24.64
N GLU A 36 2.49 -17.31 -24.10
CA GLU A 36 3.86 -17.77 -24.42
C GLU A 36 4.21 -17.91 -25.92
N ASN A 37 3.60 -17.12 -26.80
CA ASN A 37 3.68 -17.27 -28.27
C ASN A 37 3.15 -18.62 -28.81
N ASP A 38 2.30 -19.31 -28.07
CA ASP A 38 1.56 -20.47 -28.56
C ASP A 38 0.61 -20.04 -29.70
N GLN A 39 0.86 -20.62 -30.88
CA GLN A 39 0.09 -20.34 -32.08
C GLN A 39 -1.32 -20.94 -32.03
N GLU A 40 -1.54 -22.05 -31.31
CA GLU A 40 -2.87 -22.65 -31.19
C GLU A 40 -3.74 -21.80 -30.26
N ALA A 41 -3.22 -21.40 -29.10
CA ALA A 41 -3.89 -20.44 -28.23
C ALA A 41 -4.23 -19.13 -28.96
N ALA A 42 -3.28 -18.57 -29.72
CA ALA A 42 -3.52 -17.35 -30.49
C ALA A 42 -4.63 -17.50 -31.55
N ARG A 43 -4.67 -18.65 -32.25
CA ARG A 43 -5.74 -18.98 -33.20
C ARG A 43 -7.09 -19.10 -32.50
N HIS A 44 -7.14 -19.79 -31.37
CA HIS A 44 -8.37 -19.96 -30.59
C HIS A 44 -8.92 -18.60 -30.11
N ILE A 45 -8.07 -17.76 -29.53
CA ILE A 45 -8.43 -16.39 -29.10
C ILE A 45 -8.98 -15.58 -30.28
N THR A 46 -8.34 -15.64 -31.44
CA THR A 46 -8.79 -14.93 -32.65
C THR A 46 -10.16 -15.40 -33.13
N ALA A 47 -10.41 -16.71 -33.07
CA ALA A 47 -11.70 -17.30 -33.44
C ALA A 47 -12.83 -16.86 -32.48
N GLU A 48 -12.57 -16.91 -31.17
CA GLU A 48 -13.50 -16.44 -30.13
C GLU A 48 -13.80 -14.94 -30.26
N LEU A 49 -12.78 -14.10 -30.46
CA LEU A 49 -12.96 -12.66 -30.71
C LEU A 49 -13.87 -12.41 -31.92
N SER A 50 -13.70 -13.19 -32.98
CA SER A 50 -14.53 -13.10 -34.19
C SER A 50 -15.98 -13.51 -33.92
N HIS A 51 -16.20 -14.52 -33.07
CA HIS A 51 -17.53 -14.94 -32.62
C HIS A 51 -18.24 -13.80 -31.86
N PHE A 52 -17.55 -13.17 -30.91
CA PHE A 52 -18.14 -12.13 -30.06
C PHE A 52 -18.33 -10.77 -30.75
N ALA A 53 -17.60 -10.48 -31.83
CA ALA A 53 -17.66 -9.19 -32.54
C ALA A 53 -19.10 -8.78 -32.96
N ASN A 54 -19.95 -9.75 -33.26
CA ASN A 54 -21.34 -9.53 -33.67
C ASN A 54 -22.37 -9.95 -32.62
N ALA A 55 -21.93 -10.42 -31.46
CA ALA A 55 -22.82 -10.98 -30.44
C ALA A 55 -23.48 -9.92 -29.56
N GLY A 56 -22.92 -8.70 -29.47
CA GLY A 56 -23.28 -7.67 -28.49
C GLY A 56 -24.77 -7.53 -28.17
N PRO A 57 -25.64 -7.10 -29.11
CA PRO A 57 -27.07 -6.90 -28.82
C PRO A 57 -27.80 -8.19 -28.40
N LYS A 58 -27.47 -9.32 -29.03
CA LYS A 58 -28.06 -10.62 -28.71
C LYS A 58 -27.61 -11.11 -27.33
N TRP A 59 -26.35 -10.91 -27.01
CA TRP A 59 -25.76 -11.20 -25.71
C TRP A 59 -26.40 -10.37 -24.61
N CYS A 60 -26.56 -9.05 -24.80
CA CYS A 60 -27.25 -8.19 -23.85
C CYS A 60 -28.70 -8.65 -23.63
N GLY A 61 -29.43 -9.00 -24.71
CA GLY A 61 -30.79 -9.54 -24.61
C GLY A 61 -30.83 -10.88 -23.87
N TYR A 62 -29.88 -11.78 -24.16
CA TYR A 62 -29.72 -13.05 -23.48
C TYR A 62 -29.48 -12.85 -21.98
N MET A 63 -28.50 -12.03 -21.59
CA MET A 63 -28.21 -11.78 -20.18
C MET A 63 -29.36 -11.08 -19.46
N ALA A 64 -30.05 -10.14 -20.12
CA ALA A 64 -31.25 -9.53 -19.56
C ALA A 64 -32.34 -10.57 -19.26
N SER A 65 -32.52 -11.57 -20.13
CA SER A 65 -33.48 -12.67 -19.91
C SER A 65 -33.08 -13.61 -18.76
N LYS A 66 -31.81 -13.58 -18.34
CA LYS A 66 -31.25 -14.44 -17.30
C LYS A 66 -30.94 -13.73 -15.99
N ALA A 67 -31.21 -12.42 -15.90
CA ALA A 67 -30.82 -11.59 -14.76
C ALA A 67 -31.29 -12.12 -13.40
N LEU A 68 -32.48 -12.74 -13.34
CA LEU A 68 -33.04 -13.31 -12.11
C LEU A 68 -32.31 -14.57 -11.62
N LEU A 69 -31.45 -15.17 -12.45
CA LEU A 69 -30.67 -16.35 -12.08
C LEU A 69 -29.35 -15.99 -11.41
N VAL A 70 -28.90 -14.74 -11.53
CA VAL A 70 -27.59 -14.29 -11.02
C VAL A 70 -27.56 -14.33 -9.49
N ASP A 71 -28.62 -13.87 -8.81
CA ASP A 71 -28.64 -13.84 -7.35
C ASP A 71 -28.69 -15.24 -6.71
N PRO A 72 -29.55 -16.18 -7.18
CA PRO A 72 -29.48 -17.57 -6.73
C PRO A 72 -28.15 -18.25 -7.05
N ALA A 73 -27.51 -17.93 -8.18
CA ALA A 73 -26.20 -18.46 -8.52
C ALA A 73 -25.11 -17.93 -7.57
N ARG A 74 -25.15 -16.62 -7.23
CA ARG A 74 -24.29 -16.03 -6.20
C ARG A 74 -24.44 -16.76 -4.87
N GLU A 75 -25.66 -17.00 -4.41
CA GLU A 75 -25.90 -17.71 -3.14
C GLU A 75 -25.32 -19.12 -3.14
N ALA A 76 -25.43 -19.84 -4.26
CA ALA A 76 -24.84 -21.17 -4.41
C ALA A 76 -23.30 -21.13 -4.25
N PHE A 77 -22.63 -20.13 -4.82
CA PHE A 77 -21.18 -19.96 -4.65
C PHE A 77 -20.79 -19.48 -3.25
N GLU A 78 -21.55 -18.57 -2.64
CA GLU A 78 -21.24 -18.08 -1.28
C GLU A 78 -21.27 -19.21 -0.24
N ALA A 79 -22.15 -20.19 -0.41
CA ALA A 79 -22.25 -21.36 0.46
C ALA A 79 -20.98 -22.21 0.46
N GLU A 80 -20.26 -22.25 -0.68
CA GLU A 80 -19.06 -23.06 -0.89
C GLU A 80 -17.76 -22.30 -0.54
N MET A 81 -17.86 -21.05 -0.07
CA MET A 81 -16.70 -20.20 0.29
C MET A 81 -16.71 -19.77 1.79
N PRO A 82 -16.72 -20.71 2.75
CA PRO A 82 -16.66 -20.36 4.16
C PRO A 82 -15.28 -19.79 4.55
N GLY A 83 -15.27 -18.83 5.48
CA GLY A 83 -14.03 -18.30 6.06
C GLY A 83 -13.46 -17.04 5.39
N LEU A 84 -14.00 -16.62 4.25
CA LEU A 84 -13.65 -15.34 3.63
C LEU A 84 -14.38 -14.17 4.31
N ASP A 85 -13.78 -12.96 4.21
CA ASP A 85 -14.47 -11.72 4.56
C ASP A 85 -15.80 -11.62 3.79
N ALA A 86 -16.85 -11.14 4.46
CA ALA A 86 -18.21 -11.12 3.91
C ALA A 86 -18.28 -10.37 2.58
N ARG A 87 -17.52 -9.27 2.45
CA ARG A 87 -17.56 -8.44 1.24
C ARG A 87 -16.79 -9.06 0.09
N LEU A 88 -15.59 -9.59 0.36
CA LEU A 88 -14.83 -10.31 -0.64
C LEU A 88 -15.62 -11.52 -1.15
N ARG A 89 -16.19 -12.31 -0.23
CA ARG A 89 -17.02 -13.47 -0.55
C ARG A 89 -18.16 -13.10 -1.49
N THR A 90 -18.91 -12.03 -1.18
CA THR A 90 -20.00 -11.56 -2.04
C THR A 90 -19.51 -11.09 -3.40
N ASN A 91 -18.38 -10.38 -3.49
CA ASN A 91 -17.83 -9.93 -4.76
C ASN A 91 -17.43 -11.11 -5.67
N ILE A 92 -16.67 -12.07 -5.12
CA ILE A 92 -16.19 -13.24 -5.86
C ILE A 92 -17.35 -14.15 -6.26
N ALA A 93 -18.27 -14.45 -5.32
CA ALA A 93 -19.44 -15.27 -5.61
C ALA A 93 -20.37 -14.61 -6.65
N THR A 94 -20.47 -13.27 -6.66
CA THR A 94 -21.23 -12.55 -7.70
C THR A 94 -20.58 -12.72 -9.07
N LEU A 95 -19.25 -12.65 -9.16
CA LEU A 95 -18.54 -12.87 -10.42
C LEU A 95 -18.72 -14.31 -10.92
N LEU A 96 -18.43 -15.31 -10.08
CA LEU A 96 -18.56 -16.71 -10.48
C LEU A 96 -20.01 -17.04 -10.82
N GLY A 97 -20.97 -16.60 -10.01
CA GLY A 97 -22.40 -16.79 -10.28
C GLY A 97 -22.85 -16.17 -11.60
N ALA A 98 -22.43 -14.92 -11.88
CA ALA A 98 -22.76 -14.26 -13.13
C ALA A 98 -22.08 -14.91 -14.34
N ALA A 99 -20.82 -15.34 -14.21
CA ALA A 99 -20.08 -16.06 -15.24
C ALA A 99 -20.73 -17.42 -15.55
N PHE A 100 -21.10 -18.19 -14.51
CA PHE A 100 -21.79 -19.46 -14.66
C PHE A 100 -23.13 -19.29 -15.39
N VAL A 101 -23.94 -18.30 -14.99
CA VAL A 101 -25.22 -18.01 -15.66
C VAL A 101 -25.00 -17.56 -17.11
N ALA A 102 -23.95 -16.78 -17.37
CA ALA A 102 -23.59 -16.36 -18.71
C ALA A 102 -23.23 -17.56 -19.61
N LEU A 103 -22.47 -18.53 -19.10
CA LEU A 103 -22.02 -19.70 -19.85
C LEU A 103 -23.08 -20.81 -19.97
N HIS A 104 -23.84 -21.06 -18.91
CA HIS A 104 -24.74 -22.22 -18.80
C HIS A 104 -26.23 -21.86 -18.83
N GLY A 105 -26.59 -20.59 -18.62
CA GLY A 105 -27.97 -20.12 -18.69
C GLY A 105 -28.89 -20.64 -17.58
N ARG A 106 -28.30 -21.13 -16.48
CA ARG A 106 -28.97 -21.73 -15.30
C ARG A 106 -28.18 -21.46 -14.02
N VAL A 107 -28.77 -21.80 -12.88
CA VAL A 107 -28.10 -21.80 -11.57
C VAL A 107 -27.21 -23.05 -11.45
N PRO A 108 -26.00 -22.95 -10.88
CA PRO A 108 -25.16 -24.11 -10.61
C PRO A 108 -25.81 -25.02 -9.54
N VAL A 109 -25.58 -26.32 -9.64
CA VAL A 109 -25.82 -27.21 -8.49
C VAL A 109 -24.64 -27.14 -7.52
N SER A 110 -24.85 -27.53 -6.25
CA SER A 110 -23.82 -27.40 -5.20
C SER A 110 -22.47 -28.04 -5.58
N GLU A 111 -22.46 -29.21 -6.21
CA GLU A 111 -21.21 -29.84 -6.65
C GLU A 111 -20.46 -29.03 -7.74
N GLU A 112 -21.18 -28.36 -8.64
CA GLU A 112 -20.56 -27.49 -9.66
C GLU A 112 -20.01 -26.22 -9.02
N ALA A 113 -20.79 -25.60 -8.13
CA ALA A 113 -20.37 -24.42 -7.40
C ALA A 113 -19.12 -24.70 -6.57
N LYS A 114 -19.06 -25.86 -5.91
CA LYS A 114 -17.92 -26.32 -5.13
C LYS A 114 -16.67 -26.56 -5.99
N LEU A 115 -16.86 -27.20 -7.15
CA LEU A 115 -15.75 -27.48 -8.07
C LEU A 115 -15.14 -26.17 -8.60
N GLU A 116 -15.96 -25.26 -9.11
CA GLU A 116 -15.49 -23.97 -9.62
C GLU A 116 -14.91 -23.09 -8.50
N ALA A 117 -15.53 -23.05 -7.32
CA ALA A 117 -14.97 -22.33 -6.18
C ALA A 117 -13.58 -22.86 -5.80
N SER A 118 -13.37 -24.18 -5.89
CA SER A 118 -12.06 -24.80 -5.67
C SER A 118 -11.06 -24.50 -6.79
N GLU A 119 -11.51 -24.42 -8.05
CA GLU A 119 -10.67 -24.10 -9.20
C GLU A 119 -10.10 -22.68 -9.10
N PHE A 120 -10.94 -21.72 -8.65
CA PHE A 120 -10.55 -20.32 -8.47
C PHE A 120 -10.08 -19.99 -7.04
N ALA A 121 -9.78 -20.99 -6.21
CA ALA A 121 -9.41 -20.79 -4.81
C ALA A 121 -8.11 -19.97 -4.66
N SER A 122 -7.11 -20.20 -5.51
CA SER A 122 -5.85 -19.43 -5.50
C SER A 122 -6.09 -17.96 -5.83
N THR A 123 -6.76 -17.67 -6.94
CA THR A 123 -7.13 -16.30 -7.32
C THR A 123 -7.96 -15.63 -6.22
N THR A 124 -8.87 -16.37 -5.60
CA THR A 124 -9.68 -15.85 -4.48
C THR A 124 -8.81 -15.53 -3.26
N ALA A 125 -7.83 -16.38 -2.95
CA ALA A 125 -6.87 -16.15 -1.87
C ALA A 125 -6.00 -14.92 -2.14
N ASP A 126 -5.54 -14.70 -3.37
CA ASP A 126 -4.75 -13.50 -3.74
C ASP A 126 -5.53 -12.19 -3.55
N HIS A 127 -6.87 -12.25 -3.66
CA HIS A 127 -7.75 -11.12 -3.34
C HIS A 127 -8.12 -11.03 -1.86
N ALA A 128 -7.92 -12.11 -1.11
CA ALA A 128 -8.16 -12.21 0.33
C ALA A 128 -6.94 -11.80 1.15
N GLU A 129 -5.75 -12.03 0.60
CA GLU A 129 -4.57 -11.28 0.98
C GLU A 129 -4.96 -9.83 0.75
N GLU A 130 -5.25 -9.12 1.86
CA GLU A 130 -5.07 -7.68 1.86
C GLU A 130 -3.74 -7.49 1.17
N VAL A 131 -3.75 -6.81 0.03
CA VAL A 131 -2.55 -6.21 -0.50
C VAL A 131 -2.19 -5.14 0.53
N ASP A 132 -1.71 -5.59 1.68
CA ASP A 132 -0.78 -4.94 2.58
C ASP A 132 0.51 -4.85 1.76
N ARG A 133 0.42 -4.17 0.60
CA ARG A 133 1.51 -3.33 0.12
C ARG A 133 1.83 -2.55 1.35
N ASP A 134 2.97 -2.91 1.95
CA ASP A 134 3.43 -2.50 3.26
C ASP A 134 3.35 -0.99 3.36
N ASP A 135 2.16 -0.44 3.61
CA ASP A 135 1.87 0.99 3.49
C ASP A 135 2.68 1.73 4.55
N ALA A 136 2.91 1.02 5.65
CA ALA A 136 3.79 1.35 6.74
C ALA A 136 5.25 1.42 6.28
N GLY A 137 5.77 0.39 5.60
CA GLY A 137 7.12 0.33 5.06
C GLY A 137 7.37 1.25 3.88
N GLU A 138 6.41 1.41 2.97
CA GLU A 138 6.44 2.40 1.89
C GLU A 138 6.50 3.82 2.46
N ALA A 139 5.70 4.14 3.48
CA ALA A 139 5.75 5.43 4.16
C ALA A 139 7.10 5.64 4.85
N LEU A 140 7.63 4.61 5.51
CA LEU A 140 8.95 4.64 6.15
C LEU A 140 10.08 4.83 5.14
N HIS A 141 10.05 4.09 4.03
CA HIS A 141 11.03 4.21 2.95
C HIS A 141 10.98 5.61 2.33
N HIS A 142 9.79 6.16 2.11
CA HIS A 142 9.64 7.54 1.63
C HIS A 142 10.25 8.55 2.61
N LEU A 143 9.99 8.38 3.92
CA LEU A 143 10.60 9.19 4.96
C LEU A 143 12.12 9.09 4.95
N PHE A 144 12.66 7.87 4.93
CA PHE A 144 14.10 7.61 5.01
C PHE A 144 14.85 8.02 3.74
N ALA A 145 14.22 7.91 2.57
CA ALA A 145 14.81 8.30 1.30
C ALA A 145 14.86 9.82 1.10
N HIS A 146 14.17 10.62 1.93
CA HIS A 146 14.18 12.06 1.80
C HIS A 146 15.61 12.63 1.95
N LEU A 147 16.07 13.35 0.92
CA LEU A 147 17.43 13.88 0.86
C LEU A 147 17.56 15.20 1.61
N ILE A 148 18.54 15.26 2.51
CA ILE A 148 18.89 16.46 3.29
C ILE A 148 20.41 16.59 3.29
N SER A 149 20.92 17.74 2.84
CA SER A 149 22.36 18.03 2.83
C SER A 149 23.19 16.93 2.14
N GLY A 150 22.70 16.36 1.04
CA GLY A 150 23.42 15.36 0.25
C GLY A 150 23.32 13.91 0.74
N SER A 151 22.65 13.64 1.87
CA SER A 151 22.42 12.27 2.38
C SER A 151 20.94 12.05 2.70
N SER A 152 20.52 10.78 2.77
CA SER A 152 19.13 10.43 3.08
C SER A 152 18.84 10.59 4.57
N LEU A 153 17.59 10.90 4.93
CA LEU A 153 17.19 11.03 6.33
C LEU A 153 17.46 9.74 7.11
N GLY A 154 17.23 8.58 6.52
CA GLY A 154 17.55 7.28 7.14
C GLY A 154 19.03 7.17 7.52
N GLN A 155 19.93 7.67 6.67
CA GLN A 155 21.36 7.69 6.96
C GLN A 155 21.73 8.70 8.05
N TRP A 156 21.10 9.87 8.09
CA TRP A 156 21.30 10.83 9.19
C TRP A 156 20.85 10.26 10.54
N LEU A 157 19.73 9.53 10.56
CA LEU A 157 19.24 8.86 11.76
C LEU A 157 20.19 7.73 12.20
N ALA A 158 20.66 6.89 11.27
CA ALA A 158 21.61 5.82 11.56
C ALA A 158 22.94 6.35 12.14
N ARG A 159 23.47 7.44 11.57
CA ARG A 159 24.68 8.10 12.07
C ARG A 159 24.49 8.65 13.48
N GLU A 160 23.41 9.40 13.71
CA GLU A 160 23.14 9.93 15.06
C GLU A 160 22.97 8.81 16.09
N HIS A 161 22.29 7.72 15.73
CA HIS A 161 22.12 6.56 16.62
C HIS A 161 23.49 5.97 17.00
N ARG A 162 24.37 5.72 16.02
CA ARG A 162 25.73 5.24 16.26
C ARG A 162 26.52 6.20 17.14
N ASP A 163 26.54 7.48 16.79
CA ASP A 163 27.37 8.48 17.49
C ASP A 163 26.82 8.76 18.90
N LEU A 164 25.51 8.63 19.14
CA LEU A 164 24.92 8.66 20.50
C LEU A 164 25.33 7.46 21.35
N ILE A 165 25.49 6.28 20.74
CA ILE A 165 25.98 5.09 21.44
C ILE A 165 27.45 5.26 21.83
N THR A 166 28.28 5.70 20.88
CA THR A 166 29.74 5.80 21.03
C THR A 166 30.17 6.99 21.88
N ASP A 167 29.70 8.20 21.53
CA ASP A 167 30.25 9.46 22.05
C ASP A 167 29.30 10.16 23.04
N GLY A 168 28.05 9.69 23.13
CA GLY A 168 27.02 10.31 23.97
C GLY A 168 26.32 11.49 23.29
N ILE A 169 25.68 12.35 24.09
CA ILE A 169 24.85 13.46 23.60
C ILE A 169 25.75 14.66 23.25
N ASP A 170 25.74 15.08 21.99
CA ASP A 170 26.33 16.34 21.53
C ASP A 170 25.42 17.06 20.53
N ASP A 171 24.76 18.12 21.00
CA ASP A 171 23.83 18.94 20.20
C ASP A 171 24.54 19.74 19.08
N LYS A 172 25.87 19.82 19.08
CA LYS A 172 26.63 20.52 18.04
C LYS A 172 26.82 19.67 16.78
N ARG A 173 26.64 18.34 16.87
CA ARG A 173 26.77 17.43 15.74
C ARG A 173 25.79 17.77 14.62
N MET A 174 26.25 17.64 13.38
CA MET A 174 25.43 17.94 12.21
C MET A 174 24.20 17.05 12.14
N SER A 175 24.34 15.75 12.42
CA SER A 175 23.26 14.77 12.50
C SER A 175 22.20 15.17 13.52
N ALA A 176 22.60 15.48 14.76
CA ALA A 176 21.72 15.96 15.83
C ALA A 176 20.93 17.22 15.41
N ARG A 177 21.60 18.19 14.75
CA ARG A 177 20.95 19.42 14.27
C ARG A 177 19.95 19.16 13.14
N ILE A 178 20.28 18.26 12.20
CA ILE A 178 19.39 17.90 11.10
C ILE A 178 18.13 17.23 11.63
N ILE A 179 18.26 16.22 12.49
CA ILE A 179 17.09 15.51 13.02
C ILE A 179 16.22 16.43 13.90
N ALA A 180 16.85 17.31 14.69
CA ALA A 180 16.15 18.28 15.52
C ALA A 180 15.39 19.31 14.66
N SER A 181 15.90 19.68 13.48
CA SER A 181 15.22 20.60 12.56
C SER A 181 13.91 20.04 11.97
N LEU A 182 13.75 18.71 12.02
CA LEU A 182 12.53 18.01 11.61
C LEU A 182 11.63 17.64 12.80
N ASP A 183 11.96 18.11 14.01
CA ASP A 183 11.32 17.69 15.25
C ASP A 183 11.37 16.16 15.46
N ILE A 184 12.52 15.57 15.15
CA ILE A 184 12.84 14.18 15.48
C ILE A 184 13.73 14.16 16.72
N MET A 185 13.41 13.29 17.68
CA MET A 185 14.17 13.13 18.93
C MET A 185 14.69 11.70 19.03
N MET A 186 15.88 11.49 19.58
CA MET A 186 16.43 10.15 19.85
C MET A 186 16.63 9.90 21.34
N ARG A 187 16.36 8.66 21.79
CA ARG A 187 16.69 8.21 23.14
C ARG A 187 17.25 6.79 23.09
N VAL A 188 18.50 6.63 23.51
CA VAL A 188 19.19 5.33 23.45
C VAL A 188 19.13 4.56 24.78
N ARG A 189 19.12 5.25 25.92
CA ARG A 189 19.29 4.64 27.27
C ARG A 189 18.11 4.86 28.22
N ASN A 190 16.90 5.12 27.71
CA ASN A 190 15.70 5.36 28.51
C ASN A 190 14.74 4.15 28.48
N ASP A 191 13.69 4.19 29.32
CA ASP A 191 12.64 3.17 29.41
C ASP A 191 11.96 2.83 28.06
N ASP A 192 11.94 3.80 27.15
CA ASP A 192 11.43 3.66 25.79
C ASP A 192 12.58 4.03 24.82
N PRO A 193 13.48 3.11 24.45
CA PRO A 193 14.56 3.39 23.50
C PRO A 193 14.02 3.45 22.07
N GLY A 194 14.45 4.45 21.31
CA GLY A 194 14.03 4.65 19.93
C GLY A 194 14.20 6.09 19.45
N PHE A 195 13.75 6.34 18.22
CA PHE A 195 13.58 7.68 17.70
C PHE A 195 12.10 8.05 17.61
N PHE A 196 11.81 9.33 17.80
CA PHE A 196 10.46 9.83 17.99
C PHE A 196 10.14 10.87 16.94
N LEU A 197 9.05 10.65 16.22
CA LEU A 197 8.50 11.58 15.25
C LEU A 197 7.40 12.40 15.92
N LEU A 198 7.57 13.72 15.96
CA LEU A 198 6.53 14.61 16.45
C LEU A 198 5.34 14.61 15.47
N ARG A 199 4.13 14.39 16.01
CA ARG A 199 2.90 14.49 15.22
C ARG A 199 2.64 15.94 14.77
N GLY A 200 2.38 16.13 13.48
CA GLY A 200 2.13 17.45 12.89
C GLY A 200 3.36 18.35 12.81
N ALA A 201 4.58 17.78 12.92
CA ALA A 201 5.81 18.52 12.71
C ALA A 201 5.88 19.10 11.28
N PRO A 202 6.05 20.42 11.09
CA PRO A 202 6.10 21.02 9.76
C PRO A 202 7.18 20.42 8.85
N GLY A 203 8.30 19.99 9.45
CA GLY A 203 9.39 19.31 8.74
C GLY A 203 8.95 17.99 8.14
N ILE A 204 8.28 17.14 8.92
CA ILE A 204 7.77 15.83 8.48
C ILE A 204 6.59 15.99 7.53
N GLU A 205 5.66 16.90 7.80
CA GLU A 205 4.53 17.19 6.90
C GLU A 205 5.02 17.65 5.51
N ARG A 206 6.14 18.37 5.44
CA ARG A 206 6.74 18.75 4.16
C ARG A 206 7.27 17.56 3.37
N ILE A 207 7.78 16.52 4.05
CA ILE A 207 8.29 15.30 3.39
C ILE A 207 7.16 14.54 2.71
N PHE A 208 5.97 14.53 3.31
CA PHE A 208 4.81 13.79 2.82
C PHE A 208 3.82 14.59 1.96
N ARG A 209 4.03 15.91 1.79
CA ARG A 209 3.07 16.85 1.18
C ARG A 209 2.44 16.37 -0.13
N ASP A 210 3.24 15.82 -1.02
CA ASP A 210 2.82 15.44 -2.38
C ASP A 210 2.63 13.92 -2.52
N THR A 211 2.29 13.25 -1.43
CA THR A 211 2.10 11.78 -1.36
C THR A 211 0.72 11.39 -0.85
N LYS A 212 0.37 10.11 -0.96
CA LYS A 212 -0.85 9.54 -0.36
C LYS A 212 -0.89 9.66 1.18
N TRP A 213 0.24 9.94 1.83
CA TRP A 213 0.36 10.06 3.29
C TRP A 213 0.32 11.51 3.81
N ALA A 214 0.03 12.48 2.95
CA ALA A 214 -0.11 13.88 3.34
C ALA A 214 -1.22 14.10 4.38
N GLY A 215 -1.12 15.17 5.17
CA GLY A 215 -2.19 15.59 6.08
C GLY A 215 -2.41 14.59 7.23
N ASP A 216 -1.32 14.23 7.93
CA ASP A 216 -1.31 13.29 9.07
C ASP A 216 -1.56 11.80 8.72
N ALA A 217 -1.87 11.45 7.47
CA ALA A 217 -2.07 10.05 7.06
C ALA A 217 -0.81 9.18 7.25
N TRP A 218 0.38 9.77 7.15
CA TRP A 218 1.66 9.11 7.47
C TRP A 218 1.71 8.58 8.91
N THR A 219 1.06 9.24 9.87
CA THR A 219 1.05 8.77 11.27
C THR A 219 0.28 7.47 11.43
N HIS A 220 -0.78 7.29 10.63
CA HIS A 220 -1.57 6.08 10.63
C HIS A 220 -0.83 4.93 9.97
N ALA A 221 -0.11 5.20 8.87
CA ALA A 221 0.74 4.21 8.19
C ALA A 221 1.89 3.74 9.10
N ILE A 222 2.72 4.67 9.60
CA ILE A 222 3.90 4.36 10.42
C ILE A 222 3.55 3.60 11.70
N ARG A 223 2.38 3.87 12.32
CA ARG A 223 1.94 3.15 13.54
C ARG A 223 1.71 1.65 13.34
N LYS A 224 1.57 1.19 12.11
CA LYS A 224 1.37 -0.24 11.79
C LYS A 224 2.69 -1.01 11.68
N LEU A 225 3.84 -0.32 11.61
CA LEU A 225 5.14 -0.97 11.54
C LEU A 225 5.41 -1.84 12.77
N ASP A 226 6.01 -3.00 12.56
CA ASP A 226 6.67 -3.71 13.64
C ASP A 226 7.84 -2.86 14.16
N GLY A 227 7.92 -2.65 15.47
CA GLY A 227 8.81 -1.67 16.10
C GLY A 227 8.24 -0.26 16.26
N ALA A 228 7.02 0.04 15.78
CA ALA A 228 6.33 1.27 16.15
C ALA A 228 5.65 1.18 17.53
N PHE A 229 5.78 2.25 18.31
CA PHE A 229 5.21 2.31 19.64
C PHE A 229 4.73 3.71 20.02
N SER A 230 3.85 3.78 21.02
CA SER A 230 3.41 5.05 21.62
C SER A 230 4.16 5.27 22.93
N PRO A 231 4.93 6.36 23.06
CA PRO A 231 5.65 6.65 24.30
C PRO A 231 4.69 6.76 25.48
N LYS A 232 5.07 6.17 26.63
CA LYS A 232 4.22 6.18 27.84
C LYS A 232 3.89 7.61 28.28
N ASN A 233 4.90 8.48 28.23
CA ASN A 233 4.80 9.88 28.61
C ASN A 233 5.05 10.79 27.39
N PRO A 234 4.37 11.95 27.30
CA PRO A 234 4.70 12.99 26.33
C PRO A 234 6.19 13.39 26.37
N ILE A 235 6.76 13.67 25.19
CA ILE A 235 8.20 13.90 24.98
C ILE A 235 8.48 15.37 24.68
N TYR A 236 9.64 15.87 25.10
CA TYR A 236 10.16 17.19 24.71
C TYR A 236 10.88 17.11 23.37
N PHE A 237 10.61 18.08 22.51
CA PHE A 237 11.26 18.27 21.21
C PHE A 237 11.96 19.62 21.20
N ALA A 238 13.07 19.73 20.46
CA ALA A 238 13.93 20.91 20.48
C ALA A 238 13.18 22.21 20.14
N ASN A 239 12.28 22.19 19.16
CA ASN A 239 11.58 23.40 18.70
C ASN A 239 10.25 23.66 19.43
N ILE A 240 9.84 22.79 20.37
CA ILE A 240 8.57 22.94 21.10
C ILE A 240 8.80 23.08 22.59
N ARG A 241 8.34 24.21 23.15
CA ARG A 241 8.47 24.56 24.59
C ARG A 241 7.62 23.71 25.55
N LYS A 242 6.93 22.68 25.06
CA LYS A 242 5.98 21.85 25.82
C LYS A 242 6.07 20.39 25.36
N LYS A 243 5.78 19.46 26.27
CA LYS A 243 5.76 18.04 25.93
C LYS A 243 4.64 17.76 24.93
N ALA A 244 4.92 16.93 23.93
CA ALA A 244 3.98 16.57 22.87
C ALA A 244 3.85 15.05 22.75
N ARG A 245 2.74 14.61 22.13
CA ARG A 245 2.55 13.21 21.73
C ARG A 245 3.35 12.97 20.45
N ALA A 246 3.97 11.79 20.37
CA ALA A 246 4.84 11.39 19.28
C ALA A 246 4.57 9.93 18.93
N ILE A 247 5.09 9.50 17.78
CA ILE A 247 5.23 8.09 17.43
C ILE A 247 6.69 7.72 17.67
N GLY A 248 6.92 6.69 18.47
CA GLY A 248 8.24 6.09 18.66
C GLY A 248 8.46 4.97 17.67
N LEU A 249 9.69 4.83 17.21
CA LEU A 249 10.17 3.74 16.37
C LEU A 249 11.44 3.18 16.99
N THR A 250 11.56 1.84 17.07
CA THR A 250 12.77 1.17 17.56
C THR A 250 13.95 1.44 16.62
N PHE A 251 15.17 1.12 17.06
CA PHE A 251 16.36 1.34 16.24
C PHE A 251 16.63 0.21 15.24
N ASP A 252 15.98 -0.95 15.40
CA ASP A 252 16.18 -2.13 14.53
C ASP A 252 15.76 -1.89 13.08
N ILE A 253 14.91 -0.87 12.85
CA ILE A 253 14.46 -0.47 11.51
C ILE A 253 15.44 0.47 10.80
N LEU A 254 16.46 0.99 11.49
CA LEU A 254 17.42 1.91 10.88
C LEU A 254 18.36 1.15 9.93
N PRO A 255 18.75 1.76 8.80
CA PRO A 255 19.76 1.18 7.92
C PRO A 255 21.15 1.20 8.58
N ASP A 256 22.06 0.39 8.05
CA ASP A 256 23.47 0.48 8.43
C ASP A 256 24.06 1.85 8.02
N PRO A 257 24.83 2.51 8.90
CA PRO A 257 25.43 3.82 8.63
C PRO A 257 26.56 3.70 7.60
N THR A 258 26.48 4.45 6.50
CA THR A 258 27.37 4.29 5.33
C THR A 258 28.73 5.02 5.38
N GLU A 259 29.02 5.85 6.40
CA GLU A 259 30.28 6.64 6.49
C GLU A 259 30.98 6.46 7.84
N GLU A 260 32.31 6.31 7.86
CA GLU A 260 33.16 6.37 9.07
C GLU A 260 33.27 7.81 9.63
N PRO A 261 33.62 8.01 10.92
CA PRO A 261 33.55 9.32 11.57
C PRO A 261 34.60 10.29 10.99
N ASP A 262 34.14 11.48 10.63
CA ASP A 262 34.91 12.69 10.30
C ASP A 262 35.85 12.66 9.09
N GLY A 263 35.27 12.96 7.91
CA GLY A 263 35.96 13.60 6.80
C GLY A 263 35.53 15.07 6.70
N ASP A 264 36.38 15.97 7.19
CA ASP A 264 36.28 17.43 7.11
C ASP A 264 35.76 17.94 5.75
N PHE A 265 34.50 18.37 5.70
CA PHE A 265 33.98 19.20 4.62
C PHE A 265 33.71 20.61 5.15
N GLY A 266 34.80 21.36 5.32
CA GLY A 266 34.73 22.80 5.33
C GLY A 266 34.24 23.33 3.97
N THR A 267 32.93 23.48 3.81
CA THR A 267 32.36 24.43 2.85
C THR A 267 31.03 24.98 3.36
N ASP A 268 30.95 26.31 3.31
CA ASP A 268 29.85 27.19 3.67
C ASP A 268 28.47 26.71 3.13
N PRO A 269 27.42 26.57 3.98
CA PRO A 269 26.11 26.06 3.57
C PRO A 269 25.28 27.04 2.71
N THR A 270 25.84 28.17 2.28
CA THR A 270 25.11 29.20 1.52
C THR A 270 25.32 29.17 -0.01
N ASN A 271 26.15 28.28 -0.56
CA ASN A 271 26.38 28.22 -2.01
C ASN A 271 25.83 26.93 -2.65
N GLY A 272 24.66 27.02 -3.27
CA GLY A 272 24.14 25.94 -4.11
C GLY A 272 22.70 26.11 -4.58
N VAL A 273 22.35 27.27 -5.13
CA VAL A 273 21.07 27.50 -5.82
C VAL A 273 21.04 26.69 -7.14
N GLY A 274 20.00 25.88 -7.33
CA GLY A 274 19.46 25.57 -8.66
C GLY A 274 19.18 24.09 -8.94
N PRO A 275 17.98 23.75 -9.47
CA PRO A 275 17.66 22.39 -9.91
C PRO A 275 18.39 22.07 -11.21
N ARG A 276 18.89 20.84 -11.35
CA ARG A 276 19.24 20.26 -12.65
C ARG A 276 18.14 19.26 -13.00
N TYR A 277 17.56 19.51 -14.18
CA TYR A 277 16.50 18.74 -14.84
C TYR A 277 16.79 17.24 -14.89
#